data_AF-A0A2W4SFB7-F1
#
_entry.id   AF-A0A2W4SFB7-F1
#
_cell.length_a   1.000
_cell.length_b   1.000
_cell.length_c   1.000
_cell.angle_alpha   90.00
_cell.angle_beta   90.00
_cell.angle_gamma   90.00
#
_symmetry.space_group_name_H-M   'P 1'
#
loop_
_entity.id
_entity.type
_entity.pdbx_description
1 polymer ?
#
loop_
_entity_poly.entity_id
_entity_poly.type
_entity_poly.pdbx_seq_one_letter_code
_entity_poly.pdbx_strand_id
1 'polypeptide(L)'
;MSNNFELLQLATLRLSQDGPIKDRLIDAYDSHLASVEPEDLPEDLRGDFDALCAAMHREPPQARESAVRASVRKMSVMEAREYAAMVVRLFAGMARFDAARSAAAAVRSPRPAGHVVQLFAAEG
;
A
#
# COMPACT_ATOMS: atom_id res chain seq x y z
N MET A 1 3.29 14.02 -4.02
CA MET A 1 4.10 12.96 -4.68
C MET A 1 4.39 11.86 -3.66
N SER A 2 3.57 10.82 -3.71
CA SER A 2 3.92 9.42 -3.41
C SER A 2 4.33 9.01 -1.99
N ASN A 3 3.95 9.76 -0.95
CA ASN A 3 4.12 9.29 0.43
C ASN A 3 3.16 8.13 0.78
N ASN A 4 2.15 7.85 -0.04
CA ASN A 4 1.15 6.81 0.23
C ASN A 4 1.76 5.41 0.29
N PHE A 5 2.79 5.14 -0.51
CA PHE A 5 3.54 3.88 -0.40
C PHE A 5 4.27 3.77 0.94
N GLU A 6 4.90 4.87 1.39
CA GLU A 6 5.59 4.93 2.68
C GLU A 6 4.59 4.84 3.85
N LEU A 7 3.43 5.48 3.75
CA LEU A 7 2.34 5.37 4.73
C LEU A 7 1.82 3.92 4.82
N LEU A 8 1.61 3.24 3.68
CA LEU A 8 1.23 1.82 3.65
C LEU A 8 2.33 0.92 4.23
N GLN A 9 3.60 1.24 3.99
CA GLN A 9 4.73 0.53 4.57
C GLN A 9 4.74 0.70 6.09
N LEU A 10 4.62 1.94 6.59
CA LEU A 10 4.59 2.24 8.02
C LEU A 10 3.36 1.61 8.71
N ALA A 11 2.20 1.61 8.06
CA ALA A 11 1.01 0.90 8.53
C ALA A 11 1.28 -0.61 8.67
N THR A 12 1.93 -1.21 7.66
CA THR A 12 2.29 -2.63 7.67
C THR A 12 3.31 -2.96 8.77
N LEU A 13 4.30 -2.08 8.97
CA LEU A 13 5.26 -2.21 10.08
C LEU A 13 4.55 -2.12 11.43
N ARG A 14 3.54 -1.25 11.56
CA ARG A 14 2.75 -1.13 12.79
C ARG A 14 1.91 -2.38 13.08
N LEU A 15 1.37 -3.02 12.05
CA LEU A 15 0.69 -4.31 12.18
C LEU A 15 1.61 -5.43 12.67
N SER A 16 2.90 -5.36 12.34
CA SER A 16 3.92 -6.34 12.77
C SER A 16 4.42 -6.12 14.21
N GLN A 17 4.02 -5.04 14.89
CA GLN A 17 4.42 -4.82 16.28
C GLN A 17 3.76 -5.81 17.25
N ASP A 18 4.19 -5.80 18.50
CA ASP A 18 3.58 -6.59 19.57
C ASP A 18 2.24 -6.00 20.03
N GLY A 19 1.33 -6.88 20.46
CA GLY A 19 0.02 -6.49 21.00
C GLY A 19 -1.16 -7.23 20.36
N PRO A 20 -2.39 -7.01 20.82
CA PRO A 20 -3.58 -7.58 20.18
C PRO A 20 -3.74 -7.02 18.76
N ILE A 21 -4.05 -7.89 17.80
CA ILE A 21 -4.16 -7.53 16.37
C ILE A 21 -5.15 -6.38 16.12
N LYS A 22 -6.18 -6.30 16.98
CA LYS A 22 -7.20 -5.26 16.96
C LYS A 22 -6.62 -3.87 17.25
N ASP A 23 -5.89 -3.71 18.35
CA ASP A 23 -5.29 -2.41 18.70
C ASP A 23 -4.22 -2.01 17.68
N ARG A 24 -3.45 -2.98 17.17
CA ARG A 24 -2.47 -2.74 16.10
C ARG A 24 -3.12 -2.23 14.82
N LEU A 25 -4.28 -2.77 14.46
CA LEU A 25 -5.02 -2.36 13.27
C LEU A 25 -5.63 -0.96 13.45
N ILE A 26 -6.18 -0.65 14.63
CA ILE A 26 -6.67 0.70 14.94
C ILE A 26 -5.53 1.70 14.79
N ASP A 27 -4.39 1.40 15.41
CA ASP A 27 -3.25 2.32 15.47
C ASP A 27 -2.56 2.49 14.11
N ALA A 28 -2.43 1.42 13.33
CA ALA A 28 -1.97 1.47 11.95
C ALA A 28 -2.93 2.32 11.08
N TYR A 29 -4.23 2.17 11.30
CA TYR A 29 -5.24 2.90 10.54
C TYR A 29 -5.23 4.40 10.85
N ASP A 30 -5.31 4.74 12.13
CA ASP A 30 -5.40 6.13 12.61
C ASP A 30 -4.10 6.92 12.32
N SER A 31 -2.95 6.26 12.47
CA SER A 31 -1.64 6.93 12.30
C SER A 31 -1.20 7.10 10.85
N HIS A 32 -1.58 6.17 9.96
CA HIS A 32 -1.02 6.12 8.60
C HIS A 32 -2.07 5.98 7.51
N LEU A 33 -3.02 5.04 7.62
CA LEU A 33 -4.02 4.81 6.56
C LEU A 33 -5.04 5.95 6.45
N ALA A 34 -5.35 6.65 7.54
CA ALA A 34 -6.22 7.84 7.53
C ALA A 34 -5.60 9.01 6.73
N SER A 35 -4.27 9.00 6.56
CA SER A 35 -3.54 10.00 5.80
C SER A 35 -3.33 9.60 4.32
N VAL A 36 -3.79 8.41 3.91
CA VAL A 36 -3.67 7.92 2.54
C VAL A 36 -4.82 8.46 1.70
N GLU A 37 -4.49 9.18 0.63
CA GLU A 37 -5.46 9.70 -0.31
C GLU A 37 -5.86 8.62 -1.34
N PRO A 38 -7.17 8.27 -1.45
CA PRO A 38 -7.63 7.22 -2.36
C PRO A 38 -7.48 7.57 -3.84
N GLU A 39 -7.37 8.86 -4.16
CA GLU A 39 -7.12 9.37 -5.51
C GLU A 39 -5.74 9.01 -6.05
N ASP A 40 -4.73 8.89 -5.18
CA ASP A 40 -3.36 8.49 -5.52
C ASP A 40 -3.19 6.95 -5.61
N LEU A 41 -4.19 6.19 -5.17
CA LEU A 41 -4.19 4.73 -5.31
C LEU A 41 -4.67 4.32 -6.72
N PRO A 42 -4.03 3.31 -7.35
CA PRO A 42 -4.49 2.75 -8.62
C PRO A 42 -5.87 2.13 -8.47
N GLU A 43 -6.67 2.18 -9.53
CA GLU A 43 -8.09 1.77 -9.50
C GLU A 43 -8.31 0.34 -8.99
N ASP A 44 -7.42 -0.59 -9.35
CA ASP A 44 -7.44 -1.98 -8.87
C ASP A 44 -7.31 -2.10 -7.34
N LEU A 45 -6.57 -1.19 -6.68
CA LEU A 45 -6.36 -1.18 -5.24
C LEU A 45 -7.33 -0.27 -4.49
N ARG A 46 -7.96 0.67 -5.21
CA ARG A 46 -8.93 1.60 -4.64
C ARG A 46 -10.15 0.85 -4.09
N GLY A 47 -10.60 -0.21 -4.75
CA GLY A 47 -11.72 -1.03 -4.28
C GLY A 47 -11.43 -1.74 -2.95
N ASP A 48 -10.25 -2.33 -2.81
CA ASP A 48 -9.80 -2.97 -1.57
C ASP A 48 -9.63 -1.94 -0.43
N PHE A 49 -9.10 -0.75 -0.75
CA PHE A 49 -8.95 0.33 0.23
C PHE A 49 -10.30 0.89 0.68
N ASP A 50 -11.25 1.08 -0.25
CA ASP A 50 -12.60 1.55 0.10
C ASP A 50 -13.34 0.51 0.94
N ALA A 51 -13.19 -0.79 0.64
CA ALA A 51 -13.72 -1.86 1.47
C ALA A 51 -13.13 -1.84 2.89
N LEU A 52 -11.82 -1.58 3.03
CA LEU A 52 -11.16 -1.41 4.32
C LEU A 52 -11.71 -0.18 5.07
N CYS A 53 -11.81 0.98 4.42
CA CYS A 53 -12.35 2.21 5.00
C CYS A 53 -13.80 2.03 5.45
N ALA A 54 -14.62 1.40 4.61
CA ALA A 54 -16.01 1.08 4.91
C ALA A 54 -16.13 0.12 6.10
N ALA A 55 -15.27 -0.90 6.20
CA ALA A 55 -15.23 -1.80 7.34
C ALA A 55 -14.84 -1.08 8.65
N MET A 56 -13.92 -0.12 8.59
CA MET A 56 -13.47 0.66 9.75
C MET A 56 -14.49 1.72 10.18
N HIS A 57 -15.32 2.23 9.26
CA HIS A 57 -16.37 3.22 9.54
C HIS A 57 -17.78 2.62 9.62
N ARG A 58 -17.90 1.29 9.60
CA ARG A 58 -19.19 0.60 9.57
C ARG A 58 -20.05 0.86 10.81
N GLU A 59 -19.42 1.02 11.96
CA GLU A 59 -20.12 1.17 13.23
C GLU A 59 -20.17 2.64 13.69
N PRO A 60 -21.35 3.13 14.12
CA PRO A 60 -21.47 4.49 14.62
C PRO A 60 -20.65 4.65 15.91
N PRO A 61 -19.80 5.69 16.00
CA PRO A 61 -19.01 5.92 17.20
C PRO A 61 -19.91 6.21 18.41
N GLN A 62 -19.69 5.52 19.52
CA GLN A 62 -20.27 5.92 20.81
C GLN A 62 -19.51 7.14 21.33
N ALA A 63 -20.21 8.06 22.02
CA ALA A 63 -19.87 9.47 22.31
C ALA A 63 -18.46 9.83 22.85
N ARG A 64 -17.54 8.87 23.03
CA ARG A 64 -16.14 9.06 23.45
C ARG A 64 -15.11 8.19 22.70
N GLU A 65 -15.49 7.41 21.68
CA GLU A 65 -14.57 6.56 20.91
C GLU A 65 -14.61 6.86 19.39
N SER A 66 -13.50 6.62 18.68
CA SER A 66 -13.46 6.76 17.22
C SER A 66 -14.26 5.66 16.53
N ALA A 67 -14.82 5.95 15.34
CA ALA A 67 -15.56 4.96 14.55
C ALA A 67 -14.73 3.69 14.28
N VAL A 68 -13.42 3.86 14.06
CA VAL A 68 -12.44 2.77 13.91
C VAL A 68 -12.39 1.88 15.14
N ARG A 69 -12.30 2.48 16.35
CA ARG A 69 -12.26 1.72 17.61
C ARG A 69 -13.58 1.01 17.90
N ALA A 70 -14.71 1.64 17.58
CA ALA A 70 -16.04 1.02 17.70
C ALA A 70 -16.20 -0.19 16.75
N SER A 71 -15.82 -0.05 15.49
CA SER A 71 -15.86 -1.12 14.49
C SER A 71 -14.95 -2.28 14.88
N VAL A 72 -13.70 -2.01 15.25
CA VAL A 72 -12.72 -3.04 15.64
C VAL A 72 -13.12 -3.76 16.94
N ARG A 73 -13.82 -3.08 17.85
CA ARG A 73 -14.39 -3.70 19.05
C ARG A 73 -15.42 -4.78 18.71
N LYS A 74 -16.33 -4.52 17.77
CA LYS A 74 -17.33 -5.51 17.31
C LYS A 74 -16.74 -6.59 16.40
N MET A 75 -15.67 -6.26 15.69
CA MET A 75 -14.99 -7.16 14.77
C MET A 75 -14.36 -8.35 15.51
N SER A 76 -14.35 -9.54 14.93
CA SER A 76 -13.66 -10.70 15.49
C SER A 76 -12.13 -10.60 15.34
N VAL A 77 -11.38 -11.42 16.08
CA VAL A 77 -9.91 -11.51 15.91
C VAL A 77 -9.54 -12.03 14.52
N MET A 78 -10.38 -12.90 13.94
CA MET A 78 -10.19 -13.44 12.60
C MET A 78 -10.38 -12.37 11.53
N GLU A 79 -11.48 -11.61 11.59
CA GLU A 79 -11.70 -10.48 10.69
C GLU A 79 -10.58 -9.44 10.81
N ALA A 80 -10.13 -9.12 12.04
CA ALA A 80 -8.99 -8.22 12.25
C ALA A 80 -7.72 -8.68 11.51
N ARG A 81 -7.46 -10.00 11.49
CA ARG A 81 -6.34 -10.58 10.76
C ARG A 81 -6.56 -10.52 9.24
N GLU A 82 -7.78 -10.71 8.76
CA GLU A 82 -8.10 -10.57 7.34
C GLU A 82 -7.87 -9.14 6.86
N TYR A 83 -8.31 -8.14 7.62
CA TYR A 83 -8.04 -6.74 7.28
C TYR A 83 -6.55 -6.38 7.38
N ALA A 84 -5.83 -6.92 8.37
CA ALA A 84 -4.38 -6.77 8.42
C ALA A 84 -3.69 -7.38 7.19
N ALA A 85 -4.14 -8.57 6.75
CA ALA A 85 -3.64 -9.19 5.53
C ALA A 85 -4.02 -8.38 4.27
N MET A 86 -5.19 -7.76 4.24
CA MET A 86 -5.63 -6.86 3.17
C MET A 86 -4.70 -5.64 3.05
N VAL A 87 -4.30 -5.02 4.17
CA VAL A 87 -3.31 -3.93 4.18
C VAL A 87 -1.97 -4.37 3.58
N VAL A 88 -1.49 -5.57 3.92
CA VAL A 88 -0.27 -6.13 3.33
C VAL A 88 -0.42 -6.37 1.82
N ARG A 89 -1.60 -6.82 1.37
CA ARG A 89 -1.89 -7.01 -0.06
C ARG A 89 -1.92 -5.68 -0.80
N LEU A 90 -2.51 -4.63 -0.22
CA LEU A 90 -2.51 -3.27 -0.76
C LEU A 90 -1.07 -2.75 -0.95
N PHE A 91 -0.22 -2.90 0.08
CA PHE A 91 1.20 -2.55 0.00
C PHE A 91 1.92 -3.32 -1.12
N ALA A 92 1.72 -4.65 -1.18
CA ALA A 92 2.33 -5.48 -2.21
C ALA A 92 1.79 -5.17 -3.62
N GLY A 93 0.53 -4.76 -3.74
CA GLY A 93 -0.08 -4.28 -4.97
C GLY A 93 0.59 -2.99 -5.46
N MET A 94 0.78 -2.02 -4.55
CA MET A 94 1.47 -0.77 -4.85
C MET A 94 2.91 -0.98 -5.28
N ALA A 95 3.66 -1.86 -4.59
CA ALA A 95 5.03 -2.21 -4.99
C ALA A 95 5.10 -2.81 -6.41
N ARG A 96 4.14 -3.67 -6.76
CA ARG A 96 4.05 -4.25 -8.11
C ARG A 96 3.67 -3.20 -9.16
N PHE A 97 2.78 -2.28 -8.83
CA PHE A 97 2.38 -1.20 -9.73
C PHE A 97 3.56 -0.29 -10.05
N ASP A 98 4.35 0.10 -9.04
CA ASP A 98 5.54 0.93 -9.23
C ASP A 98 6.61 0.21 -10.06
N ALA A 99 6.84 -1.08 -9.79
CA ALA A 99 7.75 -1.91 -10.58
C ALA A 99 7.29 -2.04 -12.05
N ALA A 100 5.99 -2.25 -12.29
CA ALA A 100 5.42 -2.36 -13.63
C ALA A 100 5.51 -1.02 -14.40
N ARG A 101 5.24 0.10 -13.72
CA ARG A 101 5.41 1.46 -14.27
C ARG A 101 6.86 1.72 -14.66
N SER A 102 7.81 1.36 -13.81
CA SER A 102 9.24 1.51 -14.06
C SER A 102 9.70 0.66 -15.25
N ALA A 103 9.22 -0.59 -15.35
CA ALA A 103 9.50 -1.47 -16.48
C ALA A 103 8.92 -0.91 -17.80
N ALA A 104 7.69 -0.39 -17.79
CA ALA A 104 7.07 0.22 -18.96
C ALA A 104 7.81 1.49 -19.42
N ALA A 105 8.34 2.29 -18.49
CA ALA A 105 9.18 3.45 -18.81
C ALA A 105 10.52 3.05 -19.44
N ALA A 106 11.13 1.96 -18.97
CA ALA A 106 12.37 1.43 -19.53
C ALA A 106 12.18 0.89 -20.96
N VAL A 107 11.05 0.22 -21.24
CA VAL A 107 10.70 -0.26 -22.59
C VAL A 107 10.44 0.89 -23.57
N ARG A 108 9.89 2.02 -23.10
CA ARG A 108 9.62 3.21 -23.93
C ARG A 108 10.86 4.04 -24.25
N SER A 109 11.99 3.80 -23.58
CA SER A 109 13.26 4.41 -23.94
C SER A 109 13.91 3.58 -25.05
N PRO A 110 13.96 4.07 -26.32
CA PRO A 110 14.72 3.36 -27.33
C PRO A 110 16.18 3.45 -26.89
N ARG A 111 16.76 2.31 -26.53
CA ARG A 111 18.20 2.17 -26.32
C ARG A 111 18.86 2.72 -27.61
N PRO A 112 19.66 3.80 -27.58
CA PRO A 112 20.34 4.24 -28.79
C PRO A 112 21.30 3.12 -29.19
N ALA A 113 20.94 2.41 -30.26
CA ALA A 113 21.81 1.49 -30.97
C ALA A 113 22.91 2.35 -31.61
N GLY A 114 24.02 2.54 -30.91
CA GLY A 114 25.05 3.46 -31.39
C GLY A 114 26.26 3.53 -30.49
N HIS A 115 26.97 2.41 -30.33
CA HIS A 115 28.44 2.37 -30.25
C HIS A 115 28.90 0.91 -30.40
N VAL A 116 28.78 0.38 -31.62
CA VAL A 116 29.62 -0.76 -32.02
C VAL A 116 30.97 -0.14 -32.37
N VAL A 117 31.92 -0.26 -31.45
CA VAL A 117 33.33 0.05 -31.73
C VAL A 117 33.79 -0.94 -32.81
N GLN A 118 33.90 -0.48 -34.05
CA GLN A 118 34.61 -1.22 -35.10
C GLN A 118 36.11 -1.19 -34.78
N LEU A 119 36.57 -2.20 -34.03
CA LEU A 119 37.98 -2.54 -33.91
C LEU A 119 38.35 -3.52 -35.04
N PHE A 120 38.46 -3.02 -36.27
CA PHE A 120 39.17 -3.72 -37.34
C PHE A 120 39.86 -2.74 -38.29
N ALA A 121 41.07 -3.13 -38.68
CA ALA A 121 41.94 -2.58 -39.72
C ALA A 121 42.85 -1.40 -39.33
N ALA A 122 44.03 -1.74 -38.82
CA ALA A 122 45.27 -1.17 -39.31
C ALA A 122 46.32 -2.29 -39.37
N GLU A 123 46.32 -3.03 -40.49
CA GLU A 123 47.56 -3.60 -41.01
C GLU A 123 48.19 -2.55 -41.91
N GLY A 124 49.48 -2.28 -41.70
CA GLY A 124 50.30 -1.32 -42.42
C GLY A 124 51.64 -1.16 -41.74
#